data_AF-A0A357XTA7-F1
#
_entry.id   AF-A0A357XTA7-F1
#
_cell.length_a   1.000
_cell.length_b   1.000
_cell.length_c   1.000
_cell.angle_alpha   90.00
_cell.angle_beta   90.00
_cell.angle_gamma   90.00
#
_symmetry.space_group_name_H-M   'P 1'
#
loop_
_entity.id
_entity.type
_entity.pdbx_description
1 polymer ?
#
loop_
_entity_poly.entity_id
_entity_poly.type
_entity_poly.pdbx_seq_one_letter_code
_entity_poly.pdbx_strand_id
1 'polypeptide(L)'
;ATDEEKKTCEASDMLTYRDSRGKYADFHCLRHTFITNLCRAKVSPKTAQVLARHSDINLTLNIYTHVDQPEQIEAINSLPSVPGLKRRKKAE
;
A
#
# COMPACT_ATOMS: atom_id res chain seq x y z
N ALA A 1 -4.30 -21.02 11.80
CA ALA A 1 -3.09 -20.99 10.98
C ALA A 1 -2.86 -22.41 10.47
N THR A 2 -2.89 -22.62 9.15
CA THR A 2 -2.54 -23.92 8.55
C THR A 2 -1.03 -24.15 8.62
N ASP A 3 -0.57 -25.40 8.53
CA ASP A 3 0.87 -25.71 8.49
C ASP A 3 1.58 -25.05 7.29
N GLU A 4 0.82 -24.79 6.22
CA GLU A 4 1.28 -24.07 5.02
C GLU A 4 1.50 -22.58 5.28
N GLU A 5 0.58 -21.93 6.00
CA GLU A 5 0.73 -20.54 6.47
C GLU A 5 1.94 -20.41 7.41
N LYS A 6 2.15 -21.41 8.27
CA LYS A 6 3.30 -21.42 9.20
C LYS A 6 4.62 -21.50 8.45
N LYS A 7 4.75 -22.42 7.47
CA LYS A 7 5.95 -22.55 6.63
C LYS A 7 6.23 -21.30 5.81
N THR A 8 5.20 -20.64 5.28
CA THR A 8 5.37 -19.37 4.54
C THR A 8 5.77 -18.22 5.47
N CYS A 9 5.22 -18.15 6.68
CA CYS A 9 5.66 -17.17 7.68
C CYS A 9 7.11 -17.39 8.11
N GLU A 10 7.53 -18.65 8.31
CA GLU A 10 8.91 -19.02 8.68
C GLU A 10 9.91 -18.75 7.56
N ALA A 11 9.49 -18.89 6.30
CA ALA A 11 10.32 -18.58 5.13
C ALA A 11 10.37 -17.07 4.79
N SER A 12 9.61 -16.24 5.49
CA SER A 12 9.49 -14.81 5.23
C SER A 12 10.20 -13.97 6.28
N ASP A 13 10.61 -12.76 5.90
CA ASP A 13 11.22 -11.79 6.81
C ASP A 13 10.19 -11.15 7.77
N MET A 14 8.91 -11.56 7.72
CA MET A 14 7.81 -10.92 8.45
C MET A 14 8.02 -10.85 9.98
N LEU A 15 8.68 -11.83 10.57
CA LEU A 15 8.93 -11.91 12.01
C LEU A 15 10.31 -11.37 12.43
N THR A 16 11.11 -10.92 11.46
CA THR A 16 12.45 -10.39 11.74
C THR A 16 12.37 -8.96 12.22
N TYR A 17 13.27 -8.57 13.13
CA TYR A 17 13.35 -7.17 13.57
C TYR A 17 13.75 -6.23 12.43
N ARG A 18 14.55 -6.72 11.47
CA ARG A 18 14.95 -6.00 10.26
C ARG A 18 14.74 -6.89 9.04
N ASP A 19 13.93 -6.43 8.09
CA ASP A 19 13.63 -7.17 6.86
C ASP A 19 14.76 -7.06 5.81
N SER A 20 14.71 -7.87 4.75
CA SER A 20 15.66 -7.82 3.62
C SER A 20 15.71 -6.46 2.90
N ARG A 21 14.68 -5.60 3.07
CA ARG A 21 14.63 -4.24 2.53
C ARG A 21 15.20 -3.21 3.51
N GLY A 22 15.69 -3.65 4.66
CA GLY A 22 16.27 -2.81 5.70
C GLY A 22 15.26 -2.02 6.53
N LYS A 23 13.96 -2.39 6.50
CA LYS A 23 12.91 -1.80 7.35
C LYS A 23 12.91 -2.47 8.72
N TYR A 24 12.49 -1.72 9.75
CA TYR A 24 12.52 -2.18 11.14
C TYR A 24 11.12 -2.40 11.71
N ALA A 25 10.98 -3.43 12.56
CA ALA A 25 9.79 -3.70 13.36
C ALA A 25 9.86 -3.01 14.74
N ASP A 26 10.05 -1.69 14.76
CA ASP A 26 10.14 -0.86 15.96
C ASP A 26 8.81 -0.11 16.26
N PHE A 27 8.79 0.79 17.26
CA PHE A 27 7.59 1.59 17.53
C PHE A 27 7.20 2.54 16.38
N HIS A 28 8.15 2.95 15.54
CA HIS A 28 7.86 3.80 14.38
C HIS A 28 7.09 3.02 13.30
N CYS A 29 7.35 1.72 13.17
CA CYS A 29 6.61 0.84 12.26
C CYS A 29 5.09 0.87 12.49
N LEU A 30 4.64 1.06 13.74
CA LEU A 30 3.20 1.17 14.07
C LEU A 30 2.56 2.40 13.43
N ARG A 31 3.27 3.54 13.42
CA ARG A 31 2.83 4.74 12.70
C ARG A 31 2.77 4.44 11.21
N HIS A 32 3.72 3.66 10.69
CA HIS A 32 3.66 3.30 9.28
C HIS A 32 2.44 2.47 8.92
N THR A 33 2.16 1.45 9.71
CA THR A 33 0.98 0.59 9.55
C THR A 33 -0.31 1.39 9.66
N PHE A 34 -0.40 2.30 10.64
CA PHE A 34 -1.57 3.16 10.81
C PHE A 34 -1.86 4.00 9.56
N ILE A 35 -0.86 4.70 9.03
CA ILE A 35 -1.05 5.58 7.87
C ILE A 35 -1.32 4.77 6.60
N THR A 36 -0.65 3.63 6.44
CA THR A 36 -0.91 2.70 5.32
C THR A 36 -2.37 2.23 5.32
N ASN A 37 -2.92 1.92 6.49
CA ASN A 37 -4.33 1.53 6.62
C ASN A 37 -5.29 2.67 6.30
N LEU A 38 -4.96 3.92 6.67
CA LEU A 38 -5.76 5.09 6.26
C LEU A 38 -5.75 5.28 4.74
N CYS A 39 -4.59 5.12 4.10
CA CYS A 39 -4.47 5.18 2.64
C CYS A 39 -5.32 4.08 1.96
N ARG A 40 -5.25 2.83 2.44
CA ARG A 40 -6.07 1.71 1.94
C ARG A 40 -7.57 1.92 2.15
N ALA A 41 -7.94 2.58 3.23
CA ALA A 41 -9.32 3.01 3.49
C ALA A 41 -9.78 4.21 2.63
N LYS A 42 -8.96 4.65 1.65
CA LYS A 42 -9.23 5.78 0.75
C LYS A 42 -9.50 7.11 1.50
N VAL A 43 -8.91 7.26 2.70
CA VAL A 43 -8.99 8.51 3.46
C VAL A 43 -8.20 9.61 2.74
N SER A 44 -8.70 10.84 2.79
CA SER A 44 -8.02 11.97 2.15
C SER A 44 -6.59 12.15 2.70
N PRO A 45 -5.59 12.48 1.85
CA PRO A 45 -4.22 12.70 2.32
C PRO A 45 -4.10 13.76 3.43
N LYS A 46 -4.95 14.79 3.38
CA LYS A 46 -4.95 15.85 4.39
C LYS A 46 -5.46 15.34 5.74
N THR A 47 -6.52 14.53 5.75
CA THR A 47 -7.02 13.89 6.96
C THR A 47 -5.98 12.94 7.53
N ALA A 48 -5.35 12.11 6.69
CA ALA A 48 -4.29 11.21 7.12
C ALA A 48 -3.09 11.97 7.72
N GLN A 49 -2.71 13.11 7.13
CA GLN A 49 -1.66 13.99 7.66
C GLN A 49 -1.98 14.49 9.07
N VAL A 50 -3.20 14.98 9.30
CA VAL A 50 -3.64 15.49 10.62
C VAL A 50 -3.66 14.36 11.64
N LEU A 51 -4.20 13.19 11.29
CA LEU A 51 -4.23 12.01 12.16
C LEU A 51 -2.82 11.51 12.51
N ALA A 52 -1.90 11.57 11.56
CA ALA A 52 -0.50 11.23 11.76
C ALA A 52 0.29 12.29 12.55
N ARG A 53 -0.29 13.49 12.72
CA ARG A 53 0.37 14.70 13.27
C ARG A 53 1.64 15.08 12.52
N HIS A 54 1.62 14.94 11.19
CA HIS A 54 2.72 15.35 10.34
C HIS A 54 2.62 16.84 10.01
N SER A 55 3.68 17.58 10.30
CA SER A 55 3.81 18.99 9.94
C SER A 55 3.93 19.20 8.44
N ASP A 56 4.63 18.29 7.74
CA ASP A 56 4.81 18.31 6.29
C ASP A 56 4.01 17.18 5.63
N ILE A 57 3.33 17.49 4.52
CA ILE A 57 2.59 16.52 3.72
C ILE A 57 3.50 15.51 3.03
N ASN A 58 4.76 15.88 2.74
CA ASN A 58 5.74 14.97 2.14
C ASN A 58 6.00 13.74 3.03
N LEU A 59 5.92 13.90 4.36
CA LEU A 59 6.05 12.80 5.30
C LEU A 59 4.89 11.80 5.17
N THR A 60 3.68 12.30 4.86
CA THR A 60 2.48 11.47 4.71
C THR A 60 2.36 10.86 3.32
N LEU A 61 2.80 11.56 2.27
CA LEU A 61 2.65 11.07 0.90
C LEU A 61 3.83 10.21 0.48
N ASN A 62 5.08 10.66 0.62
CA ASN A 62 6.24 9.93 0.06
C ASN A 62 6.50 8.58 0.73
N ILE A 63 6.09 8.42 1.99
CA ILE A 63 6.43 7.25 2.82
C ILE A 63 5.31 6.20 2.80
N TYR A 64 4.06 6.60 2.50
CA TYR A 64 2.87 5.75 2.68
C TYR A 64 2.13 5.43 1.39
N THR A 65 2.48 6.09 0.29
CA THR A 65 2.02 5.71 -1.05
C THR A 65 2.83 4.54 -1.59
N HIS A 66 2.99 3.46 -0.82
CA HIS A 66 3.33 2.17 -1.40
C HIS A 66 2.06 1.66 -2.10
N VAL A 67 1.72 2.28 -3.24
CA VAL A 67 0.58 1.89 -4.06
C VAL A 67 0.93 0.54 -4.66
N ASP A 68 0.27 -0.50 -4.18
CA ASP A 68 0.56 -1.86 -4.64
C ASP A 68 0.13 -1.97 -6.11
N GLN A 69 0.84 -2.81 -6.89
CA GLN A 69 0.57 -2.98 -8.32
C GLN A 69 -0.91 -3.25 -8.66
N PRO A 70 -1.68 -4.02 -7.87
CA PRO A 70 -3.12 -4.19 -8.08
C PRO A 70 -3.93 -2.89 -7.98
N GLU A 71 -3.60 -2.02 -7.01
CA GLU A 71 -4.28 -0.74 -6.81
C GLU A 71 -4.02 0.21 -8.00
N GLN A 72 -2.80 0.17 -8.56
CA GLN A 72 -2.47 0.92 -9.76
C GLN A 72 -3.28 0.44 -10.98
N ILE A 73 -3.42 -0.88 -11.13
CA ILE A 73 -4.23 -1.49 -12.20
C ILE A 73 -5.71 -1.11 -12.04
N GLU A 74 -6.26 -1.16 -10.82
CA GLU A 74 -7.64 -0.73 -10.54
C GLU A 74 -7.84 0.75 -10.90
N ALA A 75 -6.92 1.62 -10.48
CA ALA A 75 -6.97 3.04 -10.79
C ALA A 75 -6.97 3.29 -12.31
N ILE A 76 -6.10 2.62 -13.06
CA ILE A 76 -6.08 2.71 -14.53
C ILE A 76 -7.40 2.22 -15.14
N ASN A 77 -7.94 1.11 -14.64
CA ASN A 77 -9.20 0.55 -15.14
C ASN A 77 -10.42 1.42 -14.81
N SER A 78 -10.33 2.28 -13.78
CA SER A 78 -11.39 3.22 -13.42
C SER A 78 -11.49 4.44 -14.36
N LEU A 79 -10.48 4.67 -15.20
CA LEU A 79 -10.48 5.78 -16.15
C LEU A 79 -11.53 5.55 -17.25
N PRO A 80 -12.22 6.61 -17.70
CA PRO A 80 -13.15 6.50 -18.82
C PRO A 80 -12.40 6.08 -20.10
N SER A 81 -13.11 5.40 -20.99
CA SER A 81 -12.55 5.05 -22.30
C SER A 81 -12.14 6.31 -23.05
N VAL A 82 -10.97 6.26 -23.69
CA VAL A 82 -10.49 7.35 -24.53
C VAL A 82 -11.50 7.60 -25.66
N PRO A 83 -12.00 8.84 -25.83
CA PRO A 83 -12.94 9.17 -26.90
C PRO A 83 -12.37 8.78 -28.27
N GLY A 84 -13.16 8.05 -29.07
CA GLY A 84 -12.78 7.63 -30.43
C GLY A 84 -11.98 6.32 -30.54
N LEU A 85 -11.55 5.72 -29.42
CA LEU A 85 -10.84 4.43 -29.44
C LEU A 85 -11.82 3.26 -29.23
N LYS A 86 -12.03 2.42 -30.25
CA LYS A 86 -12.84 1.20 -30.09
C LYS A 86 -12.05 0.15 -29.31
N ARG A 87 -12.54 -0.26 -28.14
CA ARG A 87 -11.97 -1.37 -27.36
C ARG A 87 -11.96 -2.63 -28.23
N ARG A 88 -10.78 -3.19 -28.54
CA ARG A 88 -10.68 -4.52 -29.17
C ARG A 88 -11.18 -5.54 -28.15
N LYS A 89 -12.13 -6.42 -28.54
CA LYS A 89 -12.56 -7.53 -27.69
C LYS A 89 -11.34 -8.39 -27.37
N LYS A 90 -11.15 -8.75 -26.09
CA LYS A 90 -10.12 -9.73 -25.69
C LYS A 90 -10.42 -11.04 -26.43
N ALA A 91 -9.39 -11.63 -27.04
CA ALA A 91 -9.46 -13.01 -27.50
C ALA A 91 -9.52 -13.93 -26.28
N GLU A 92 -10.40 -14.91 -26.36
CA GLU A 92 -10.62 -15.99 -25.39
C GLU A 92 -9.39 -16.88 -25.23
#